data_AF-F6DSY6-F1
#
_entry.id   AF-F6DSY6-F1
#
_cell.length_a   1.000
_cell.length_b   1.000
_cell.length_c   1.000
_cell.angle_alpha   90.00
_cell.angle_beta   90.00
_cell.angle_gamma   90.00
#
_symmetry.space_group_name_H-M   'P 1'
#
loop_
_entity.id
_entity.type
_entity.pdbx_description
1 polymer ?
#
loop_
_entity_poly.entity_id
_entity_poly.type
_entity_poly.pdbx_seq_one_letter_code
_entity_poly.pdbx_strand_id
1 'polypeptide(L)'
;MNIRNLQKMLSNITEIKLLGKTAKVNEVICHIIGLVRYEHDLRIVALQYDGAFAERIEADEIAYPQTNREFLRSDKNMNMTNIFHAVNTISIGEKQFAVGGTETTRCDLQNWEMLVMLIEFLRLGWNPSGIEYQNIESLFLTIAELSGEYDCMPDFGESPVLHLTFRYEPVPYLVEQSVTLAVGTKYPDRLWFQDKNTEEKHWVQINRVYLLDIWEEAMKIFNDPCLTEKFTAAELERNKEEFERGLTAICPRCMCFPVIEYECEEDIALQFHSKTWLDAEPDDSGYCIGFLMKPDEKIGVLGLPLKTAMVQEPMPQDTLIIQSELFSYIKPQKYEDVTM
;
A
#
# COMPACT_ATOMS: atom_id res chain seq x y z
N MET A 1 21.80 18.18 9.39
CA MET A 1 22.73 17.84 8.30
C MET A 1 24.04 18.61 8.47
N ASN A 2 25.20 18.09 8.03
CA ASN A 2 26.47 18.83 7.97
C ASN A 2 27.26 18.46 6.69
N ILE A 3 28.32 19.21 6.38
CA ILE A 3 29.14 19.02 5.16
C ILE A 3 29.73 17.60 5.08
N ARG A 4 30.03 16.95 6.21
CA ARG A 4 30.54 15.58 6.22
C ARG A 4 29.48 14.57 5.77
N ASN A 5 28.22 14.78 6.14
CA ASN A 5 27.11 13.94 5.66
C ASN A 5 26.89 14.11 4.16
N LEU A 6 26.94 15.35 3.65
CA LEU A 6 26.92 15.66 2.22
C LEU A 6 28.04 14.92 1.45
N GLN A 7 29.28 15.01 1.95
CA GLN A 7 30.41 14.30 1.35
C GLN A 7 30.23 12.79 1.37
N LYS A 8 29.71 12.24 2.47
CA LYS A 8 29.44 10.81 2.61
C LYS A 8 28.38 10.35 1.60
N MET A 9 27.30 11.10 1.45
CA MET A 9 26.22 10.75 0.52
C MET A 9 26.70 10.82 -0.94
N LEU A 10 27.44 11.88 -1.30
CA LEU A 10 28.07 11.97 -2.62
C LEU A 10 29.08 10.85 -2.88
N SER A 11 29.86 10.44 -1.87
CA SER A 11 30.81 9.33 -2.02
C SER A 11 30.14 7.96 -2.12
N ASN A 12 28.90 7.83 -1.65
CA ASN A 12 28.16 6.58 -1.73
C ASN A 12 27.59 6.33 -3.13
N ILE A 13 27.36 7.39 -3.93
CA ILE A 13 27.00 7.24 -5.34
C ILE A 13 28.26 6.85 -6.12
N THR A 14 28.33 5.59 -6.51
CA THR A 14 29.50 5.02 -7.20
C THR A 14 29.41 5.20 -8.71
N GLU A 15 28.22 5.06 -9.29
CA GLU A 15 27.98 5.21 -10.72
C GLU A 15 26.61 5.85 -10.97
N ILE A 16 26.53 6.70 -12.01
CA ILE A 16 25.30 7.34 -12.48
C ILE A 16 25.18 7.13 -13.98
N LYS A 17 24.00 6.76 -14.46
CA LYS A 17 23.69 6.64 -15.89
C LYS A 17 22.37 7.34 -16.22
N LEU A 18 22.40 8.25 -17.18
CA LEU A 18 21.20 8.89 -17.71
C LEU A 18 20.41 7.90 -18.58
N LEU A 19 19.08 7.86 -18.40
CA LEU A 19 18.15 7.14 -19.29
C LEU A 19 17.24 8.12 -20.05
N GLY A 20 16.71 9.14 -19.36
CA GLY A 20 15.97 10.25 -19.95
C GLY A 20 14.71 9.81 -20.71
N LYS A 21 13.89 8.93 -20.13
CA LYS A 21 12.64 8.44 -20.74
C LYS A 21 11.43 9.11 -20.14
N THR A 22 10.41 9.36 -20.95
CA THR A 22 9.16 9.98 -20.50
C THR A 22 7.98 9.21 -21.04
N ALA A 23 6.98 8.99 -20.19
CA ALA A 23 5.69 8.46 -20.59
C ALA A 23 4.57 9.11 -19.79
N LYS A 24 3.36 9.07 -20.34
CA LYS A 24 2.14 9.42 -19.62
C LYS A 24 1.41 8.13 -19.25
N VAL A 25 1.19 7.89 -17.96
CA VAL A 25 0.60 6.66 -17.43
C VAL A 25 -0.53 7.05 -16.50
N ASN A 26 -1.76 6.65 -16.83
CA ASN A 26 -2.96 7.00 -16.06
C ASN A 26 -3.06 8.51 -15.76
N GLU A 27 -2.89 9.34 -16.79
CA GLU A 27 -2.83 10.81 -16.73
C GLU A 27 -1.63 11.44 -15.99
N VAL A 28 -0.80 10.65 -15.32
CA VAL A 28 0.43 11.11 -14.66
C VAL A 28 1.59 11.15 -15.65
N ILE A 29 2.32 12.27 -15.69
CA ILE A 29 3.57 12.37 -16.44
C ILE A 29 4.68 11.74 -15.58
N CYS A 30 5.35 10.72 -16.12
CA CYS A 30 6.47 10.06 -15.47
C CYS A 30 7.74 10.21 -16.30
N HIS A 31 8.77 10.78 -15.69
CA HIS A 31 10.12 10.83 -16.21
C HIS A 31 10.99 9.79 -15.52
N ILE A 32 11.43 8.77 -16.23
CA ILE A 32 12.55 7.93 -15.78
C ILE A 32 13.84 8.68 -16.11
N ILE A 33 14.42 9.29 -15.08
CA ILE A 33 15.61 10.13 -15.23
C ILE A 33 16.83 9.25 -15.54
N GLY A 34 17.11 8.27 -14.69
CA GLY A 34 18.31 7.46 -14.83
C GLY A 34 18.49 6.42 -13.74
N LEU A 35 19.68 5.84 -13.72
CA LEU A 35 20.11 4.85 -12.74
C LEU A 35 21.21 5.44 -11.86
N VAL A 36 21.19 5.08 -10.59
CA VAL A 36 22.25 5.35 -9.62
C VAL A 36 22.63 4.04 -8.94
N ARG A 37 23.93 3.82 -8.75
CA ARG A 37 24.44 2.69 -7.98
C ARG A 37 25.03 3.18 -6.66
N TYR A 38 24.49 2.67 -5.56
CA TYR A 38 24.99 2.91 -4.21
C TYR A 38 25.68 1.66 -3.70
N GLU A 39 27.01 1.64 -3.67
CA GLU A 39 27.75 0.41 -3.37
C GLU A 39 27.20 -0.76 -4.22
N HIS A 40 26.58 -1.78 -3.65
CA HIS A 40 26.04 -2.92 -4.40
C HIS A 40 24.58 -2.76 -4.85
N ASP A 41 23.89 -1.68 -4.44
CA ASP A 41 22.48 -1.45 -4.75
C ASP A 41 22.32 -0.69 -6.06
N LEU A 42 21.50 -1.20 -6.97
CA LEU A 42 21.11 -0.49 -8.18
C LEU A 42 19.71 0.11 -8.02
N ARG A 43 19.57 1.41 -8.28
CA ARG A 43 18.29 2.12 -8.12
C ARG A 43 17.95 2.92 -9.36
N ILE A 44 16.67 2.93 -9.71
CA ILE A 44 16.12 3.83 -10.72
C ILE A 44 15.61 5.10 -10.05
N VAL A 45 15.82 6.22 -10.72
CA VAL A 45 15.36 7.54 -10.28
C VAL A 45 14.33 8.02 -11.28
N ALA A 46 13.13 8.28 -10.78
CA ALA A 46 12.01 8.78 -11.56
C ALA A 46 11.39 10.03 -10.94
N LEU A 47 10.76 10.86 -11.76
CA LEU A 47 10.02 12.03 -11.33
C LEU A 47 8.59 11.95 -11.88
N GLN A 48 7.61 12.08 -11.00
CA GLN A 48 6.19 12.01 -11.33
C GLN A 48 5.54 13.38 -11.18
N TYR A 49 4.62 13.69 -12.08
CA TYR A 49 3.75 14.87 -12.02
C TYR A 49 2.31 14.48 -12.33
N ASP A 50 1.45 14.59 -11.32
CA ASP A 50 0.00 14.43 -11.42
C ASP A 50 -0.63 15.83 -11.46
N GLY A 51 -0.97 16.28 -12.68
CA GLY A 51 -1.54 17.62 -12.87
C GLY A 51 -2.88 17.80 -12.18
N ALA A 52 -3.72 16.75 -12.15
CA ALA A 52 -5.01 16.82 -11.47
C ALA A 52 -4.83 16.95 -9.95
N PHE A 53 -3.82 16.27 -9.37
CA PHE A 53 -3.48 16.46 -7.96
C PHE A 53 -2.93 17.87 -7.67
N ALA A 54 -2.04 18.37 -8.52
CA ALA A 54 -1.49 19.72 -8.38
C ALA A 54 -2.57 20.81 -8.40
N GLU A 55 -3.52 20.73 -9.35
CA GLU A 55 -4.66 21.65 -9.43
C GLU A 55 -5.52 21.64 -8.16
N ARG A 56 -5.78 20.46 -7.58
CA ARG A 56 -6.55 20.34 -6.32
C ARG A 56 -5.84 20.99 -5.13
N ILE A 57 -4.52 20.83 -5.04
CA ILE A 57 -3.71 21.48 -4.00
C ILE A 57 -3.77 23.00 -4.16
N GLU A 58 -3.60 23.51 -5.38
CA GLU A 58 -3.62 24.95 -5.65
C GLU A 58 -4.99 25.57 -5.39
N ALA A 59 -6.07 24.84 -5.64
CA ALA A 59 -7.44 25.27 -5.36
C ALA A 59 -7.85 25.15 -3.88
N ASP A 60 -6.97 24.65 -3.01
CA ASP A 60 -7.28 24.32 -1.60
C ASP A 60 -8.49 23.37 -1.48
N GLU A 61 -8.67 22.50 -2.47
CA GLU A 61 -9.79 21.55 -2.57
C GLU A 61 -9.54 20.26 -1.78
N ILE A 62 -8.35 20.09 -1.22
CA ILE A 62 -8.06 18.95 -0.34
C ILE A 62 -8.63 19.21 1.04
N ALA A 63 -9.89 18.83 1.23
CA ALA A 63 -10.52 18.81 2.53
C ALA A 63 -9.96 17.67 3.38
N TYR A 64 -9.54 17.99 4.61
CA TYR A 64 -9.16 16.98 5.58
C TYR A 64 -10.43 16.27 6.11
N PRO A 65 -10.50 14.94 6.00
CA PRO A 65 -11.67 14.19 6.42
C PRO A 65 -11.87 14.33 7.93
N GLN A 66 -13.11 14.57 8.34
CA GLN A 66 -13.50 14.70 9.75
C GLN A 66 -13.90 13.34 10.32
N THR A 67 -14.18 12.35 9.47
CA THR A 67 -14.57 11.00 9.87
C THR A 67 -13.80 9.94 9.10
N ASN A 68 -13.66 8.73 9.67
CA ASN A 68 -13.07 7.58 8.97
C ASN A 68 -13.81 7.26 7.66
N ARG A 69 -15.13 7.45 7.62
CA ARG A 69 -15.95 7.31 6.42
C ARG A 69 -15.50 8.27 5.31
N GLU A 70 -15.28 9.54 5.64
CA GLU A 70 -14.78 10.52 4.69
C GLU A 70 -13.36 10.17 4.24
N PHE A 71 -12.49 9.77 5.17
CA PHE A 71 -11.11 9.37 4.88
C PHE A 71 -11.05 8.22 3.88
N LEU A 72 -11.85 7.16 4.08
CA LEU A 72 -11.89 6.02 3.15
C LEU A 72 -12.49 6.37 1.78
N ARG A 73 -13.39 7.36 1.70
CA ARG A 73 -13.89 7.87 0.41
C ARG A 73 -12.84 8.73 -0.30
N SER A 74 -12.10 9.53 0.46
CA SER A 74 -11.19 10.55 -0.05
C SER A 74 -9.78 10.05 -0.30
N ASP A 75 -9.41 8.84 0.11
CA ASP A 75 -8.05 8.29 -0.07
C ASP A 75 -7.52 8.42 -1.53
N LYS A 76 -8.39 8.24 -2.53
CA LYS A 76 -8.04 8.47 -3.96
C LYS A 76 -7.85 9.95 -4.33
N ASN A 77 -8.45 10.87 -3.60
CA ASN A 77 -8.44 12.31 -3.89
C ASN A 77 -7.37 13.08 -3.10
N MET A 78 -6.97 12.55 -1.94
CA MET A 78 -5.99 13.18 -1.03
C MET A 78 -4.53 12.93 -1.44
N ASN A 79 -4.28 11.89 -2.23
CA ASN A 79 -2.94 11.49 -2.63
C ASN A 79 -2.71 11.70 -4.12
N MET A 80 -1.44 11.90 -4.49
CA MET A 80 -1.00 11.81 -5.88
C MET A 80 -1.18 10.37 -6.38
N THR A 81 -1.57 10.20 -7.63
CA THR A 81 -1.52 8.89 -8.30
C THR A 81 -0.07 8.43 -8.43
N ASN A 82 0.37 7.48 -7.60
CA ASN A 82 1.73 6.94 -7.63
C ASN A 82 1.82 5.71 -8.54
N ILE A 83 2.35 5.89 -9.76
CA ILE A 83 2.43 4.79 -10.74
C ILE A 83 3.38 3.67 -10.29
N PHE A 84 4.40 4.02 -9.49
CA PHE A 84 5.43 3.09 -9.03
C PHE A 84 4.96 2.18 -7.91
N HIS A 85 3.84 2.51 -7.25
CA HIS A 85 3.24 1.61 -6.28
C HIS A 85 2.94 0.26 -6.94
N ALA A 86 2.45 0.25 -8.18
CA ALA A 86 2.05 -0.96 -8.91
C ALA A 86 3.16 -1.57 -9.78
N VAL A 87 4.34 -0.96 -9.90
CA VAL A 87 5.40 -1.50 -10.77
C VAL A 87 5.94 -2.79 -10.16
N ASN A 88 5.97 -3.84 -10.97
CA ASN A 88 6.43 -5.17 -10.58
C ASN A 88 7.85 -5.44 -11.10
N THR A 89 8.07 -5.19 -12.40
CA THR A 89 9.39 -5.33 -13.02
C THR A 89 9.70 -4.17 -13.93
N ILE A 90 10.99 -3.87 -14.06
CA ILE A 90 11.52 -2.90 -15.01
C ILE A 90 12.49 -3.63 -15.94
N SER A 91 12.25 -3.55 -17.24
CA SER A 91 13.22 -4.02 -18.24
C SER A 91 13.93 -2.85 -18.88
N ILE A 92 15.25 -2.95 -18.99
CA ILE A 92 16.13 -1.93 -19.61
C ILE A 92 16.94 -2.65 -20.70
N GLY A 93 16.57 -2.41 -21.96
CA GLY A 93 17.02 -3.23 -23.06
C GLY A 93 16.60 -4.69 -22.86
N GLU A 94 17.56 -5.62 -22.94
CA GLU A 94 17.31 -7.05 -22.78
C GLU A 94 17.31 -7.53 -21.31
N LYS A 95 17.66 -6.65 -20.36
CA LYS A 95 17.78 -7.02 -18.95
C LYS A 95 16.50 -6.68 -18.21
N GLN A 96 15.99 -7.63 -17.44
CA GLN A 96 14.80 -7.46 -16.60
C GLN A 96 15.18 -7.49 -15.12
N PHE A 97 14.58 -6.58 -14.36
CA PHE A 97 14.80 -6.40 -12.94
C PHE A 97 13.47 -6.48 -12.19
N ALA A 98 13.43 -7.24 -11.09
CA ALA A 98 12.35 -7.12 -10.12
C ALA A 98 12.54 -5.85 -9.30
N VAL A 99 11.44 -5.22 -8.90
CA VAL A 99 11.48 -4.05 -8.00
C VAL A 99 11.38 -4.53 -6.55
N GLY A 100 12.44 -4.29 -5.77
CA GLY A 100 12.54 -4.75 -4.38
C GLY A 100 11.82 -3.83 -3.39
N GLY A 101 11.83 -2.52 -3.66
CA GLY A 101 11.18 -1.50 -2.86
C GLY A 101 11.09 -0.18 -3.61
N THR A 102 10.10 0.63 -3.26
CA THR A 102 9.90 1.96 -3.84
C THR A 102 9.73 2.98 -2.72
N GLU A 103 10.43 4.09 -2.86
CA GLU A 103 10.23 5.27 -2.03
C GLU A 103 9.78 6.40 -2.95
N THR A 104 8.61 6.96 -2.67
CA THR A 104 8.09 8.12 -3.40
C THR A 104 7.88 9.26 -2.42
N THR A 105 8.55 10.37 -2.67
CA THR A 105 8.56 11.53 -1.77
C THR A 105 8.25 12.78 -2.57
N ARG A 106 7.38 13.62 -2.03
CA ARG A 106 7.12 14.95 -2.59
C ARG A 106 8.41 15.74 -2.60
N CYS A 107 8.70 16.40 -3.71
CA CYS A 107 9.89 17.21 -3.81
C CYS A 107 9.77 18.43 -2.87
N ASP A 108 10.79 18.63 -2.04
CA ASP A 108 10.93 19.74 -1.11
C ASP A 108 12.30 20.40 -1.33
N LEU A 109 12.33 21.73 -1.44
CA LEU A 109 13.56 22.52 -1.55
C LEU A 109 14.48 22.38 -0.33
N GLN A 110 13.95 21.97 0.82
CA GLN A 110 14.74 21.68 2.01
C GLN A 110 15.41 20.30 1.96
N ASN A 111 14.92 19.40 1.09
CA ASN A 111 15.55 18.13 0.81
C ASN A 111 16.67 18.30 -0.23
N TRP A 112 17.82 18.76 0.26
CA TRP A 112 19.00 19.01 -0.56
C TRP A 112 19.57 17.75 -1.25
N GLU A 113 19.32 16.54 -0.73
CA GLU A 113 19.81 15.30 -1.35
C GLU A 113 19.17 15.10 -2.72
N MET A 114 17.84 15.21 -2.76
CA MET A 114 17.07 15.16 -3.99
C MET A 114 17.50 16.26 -4.97
N LEU A 115 17.70 17.49 -4.49
CA LEU A 115 18.16 18.58 -5.35
C LEU A 115 19.54 18.30 -5.97
N VAL A 116 20.49 17.80 -5.18
CA VAL A 116 21.83 17.45 -5.67
C VAL A 116 21.73 16.37 -6.75
N MET A 117 20.91 15.33 -6.52
CA MET A 117 20.70 14.26 -7.49
C MET A 117 20.10 14.78 -8.81
N LEU A 118 19.07 15.62 -8.75
CA LEU A 118 18.46 16.22 -9.94
C LEU A 118 19.44 17.11 -10.71
N ILE A 119 20.26 17.90 -10.00
CA ILE A 119 21.29 18.75 -10.63
C ILE A 119 22.34 17.90 -11.36
N GLU A 120 22.77 16.78 -10.78
CA GLU A 120 23.72 15.88 -11.44
C GLU A 120 23.13 15.29 -12.73
N PHE A 121 21.85 14.89 -12.74
CA PHE A 121 21.20 14.45 -13.97
C PHE A 121 21.04 15.56 -15.02
N LEU A 122 20.71 16.79 -14.61
CA LEU A 122 20.68 17.94 -15.52
C LEU A 122 22.05 18.21 -16.14
N ARG A 123 23.14 18.08 -15.37
CA ARG A 123 24.52 18.20 -15.88
C ARG A 123 24.88 17.11 -16.88
N LEU A 124 24.33 15.92 -16.70
CA LEU A 124 24.46 14.80 -17.64
C LEU A 124 23.59 14.96 -18.89
N GLY A 125 22.78 16.02 -18.98
CA GLY A 125 21.96 16.34 -20.15
C GLY A 125 20.52 15.85 -20.06
N TRP A 126 20.00 15.56 -18.87
CA TRP A 126 18.58 15.24 -18.71
C TRP A 126 17.69 16.38 -19.21
N ASN A 127 16.69 16.04 -20.03
CA ASN A 127 15.68 16.96 -20.53
C ASN A 127 14.33 16.70 -19.83
N PRO A 128 13.86 17.58 -18.93
CA PRO A 128 12.61 17.40 -18.17
C PRO A 128 11.37 17.79 -19.00
N SER A 129 11.27 17.31 -20.24
CA SER A 129 10.27 17.82 -21.17
C SER A 129 8.82 17.48 -20.80
N GLY A 130 7.96 18.49 -20.67
CA GLY A 130 6.58 18.36 -20.21
C GLY A 130 6.37 18.79 -18.75
N ILE A 131 7.45 19.01 -17.99
CA ILE A 131 7.40 19.49 -16.59
C ILE A 131 8.34 20.68 -16.32
N GLU A 132 8.93 21.29 -17.36
CA GLU A 132 10.00 22.30 -17.27
C GLU A 132 9.60 23.54 -16.46
N TYR A 133 8.31 23.86 -16.46
CA TYR A 133 7.75 25.05 -15.84
C TYR A 133 6.91 24.76 -14.60
N GLN A 134 6.84 23.50 -14.17
CA GLN A 134 6.09 23.12 -12.98
C GLN A 134 6.85 23.55 -11.72
N ASN A 135 6.11 23.89 -10.66
CA ASN A 135 6.71 24.10 -9.36
C ASN A 135 7.37 22.79 -8.91
N ILE A 136 8.62 22.84 -8.44
CA ILE A 136 9.30 21.64 -7.95
C ILE A 136 8.50 20.96 -6.84
N GLU A 137 7.79 21.73 -6.01
CA GLU A 137 6.97 21.22 -4.92
C GLU A 137 5.68 20.53 -5.40
N SER A 138 5.33 20.57 -6.70
CA SER A 138 4.25 19.74 -7.26
C SER A 138 4.75 18.42 -7.86
N LEU A 139 6.06 18.18 -7.85
CA LEU A 139 6.70 16.99 -8.38
C LEU A 139 6.96 15.97 -7.27
N PHE A 140 7.00 14.69 -7.63
CA PHE A 140 7.27 13.59 -6.70
C PHE A 140 8.44 12.77 -7.20
N LEU A 141 9.53 12.76 -6.43
CA LEU A 141 10.69 11.92 -6.71
C LEU A 141 10.37 10.50 -6.29
N THR A 142 10.66 9.54 -7.16
CA THR A 142 10.59 8.12 -6.85
C THR A 142 11.93 7.46 -7.04
N ILE A 143 12.36 6.72 -6.03
CA ILE A 143 13.53 5.85 -6.06
C ILE A 143 13.03 4.42 -5.96
N ALA A 144 13.26 3.61 -6.99
CA ALA A 144 12.95 2.18 -6.97
C ALA A 144 14.23 1.35 -6.95
N GLU A 145 14.33 0.43 -6.00
CA GLU A 145 15.44 -0.52 -5.90
C GLU A 145 15.24 -1.67 -6.87
N LEU A 146 16.27 -1.97 -7.66
CA LEU A 146 16.31 -3.10 -8.57
C LEU A 146 16.96 -4.28 -7.83
N SER A 147 16.19 -5.33 -7.57
CA SER A 147 16.66 -6.47 -6.77
C SER A 147 17.96 -7.06 -7.31
N GLY A 148 18.92 -7.32 -6.43
CA GLY A 148 20.21 -7.94 -6.73
C GLY A 148 21.38 -7.17 -6.14
N GLU A 149 22.58 -7.75 -6.25
CA GLU A 149 23.84 -7.13 -5.85
C GLU A 149 24.70 -6.87 -7.10
N TYR A 150 25.20 -5.65 -7.25
CA TYR A 150 25.87 -5.18 -8.46
C TYR A 150 27.24 -4.57 -8.15
N ASP A 151 28.31 -5.23 -8.55
CA ASP A 151 29.68 -4.69 -8.41
C ASP A 151 29.95 -3.50 -9.33
N CYS A 152 29.23 -3.45 -10.46
CA CYS A 152 29.27 -2.36 -11.43
C CYS A 152 27.91 -2.15 -12.11
N MET A 153 27.70 -0.95 -12.66
CA MET A 153 26.51 -0.65 -13.48
C MET A 153 26.46 -1.59 -14.68
N PRO A 154 25.34 -2.31 -14.92
CA PRO A 154 25.24 -3.15 -16.10
C PRO A 154 25.29 -2.30 -17.38
N ASP A 155 25.93 -2.82 -18.43
CA ASP A 155 25.84 -2.17 -19.74
C ASP A 155 24.43 -2.33 -20.33
N PHE A 156 23.88 -1.22 -20.82
CA PHE A 156 22.53 -1.13 -21.41
C PHE A 156 22.57 -0.52 -22.82
N GLY A 157 23.76 -0.25 -23.37
CA GLY A 157 23.91 0.53 -24.60
C GLY A 157 23.61 2.02 -24.40
N GLU A 158 23.57 2.76 -25.52
CA GLU A 158 23.41 4.23 -25.54
C GLU A 158 21.96 4.70 -25.34
N SER A 159 20.98 3.96 -25.86
CA SER A 159 19.56 4.31 -25.77
C SER A 159 18.71 3.06 -25.60
N PRO A 160 18.72 2.42 -24.42
CA PRO A 160 17.90 1.26 -24.15
C PRO A 160 16.40 1.63 -24.22
N VAL A 161 15.61 0.69 -24.74
CA VAL A 161 14.15 0.73 -24.55
C VAL A 161 13.84 0.33 -23.11
N LEU A 162 12.91 1.02 -22.48
CA LEU A 162 12.48 0.71 -21.13
C LEU A 162 11.05 0.19 -21.14
N HIS A 163 10.83 -0.93 -20.45
CA HIS A 163 9.51 -1.52 -20.28
C HIS A 163 9.15 -1.63 -18.80
N LEU A 164 8.02 -1.07 -18.41
CA LEU A 164 7.44 -1.21 -17.08
C LEU A 164 6.33 -2.24 -17.14
N THR A 165 6.39 -3.26 -16.27
CA THR A 165 5.26 -4.17 -16.06
C THR A 165 4.60 -3.90 -14.72
N PHE A 166 3.28 -3.93 -14.70
CA PHE A 166 2.50 -3.65 -13.50
C PHE A 166 1.92 -4.95 -12.91
N ARG A 167 1.80 -4.99 -11.59
CA ARG A 167 1.03 -6.03 -10.89
C ARG A 167 -0.44 -5.64 -10.82
N TYR A 168 -1.26 -6.60 -10.40
CA TYR A 168 -2.63 -6.32 -10.02
C TYR A 168 -2.63 -5.59 -8.68
N GLU A 169 -3.33 -4.47 -8.65
CA GLU A 169 -3.56 -3.66 -7.47
C GLU A 169 -4.99 -3.88 -6.97
N PRO A 170 -5.17 -4.01 -5.65
CA PRO A 170 -6.50 -4.06 -5.06
C PRO A 170 -7.14 -2.68 -5.15
N VAL A 171 -8.19 -2.54 -5.95
CA VAL A 171 -8.93 -1.28 -6.07
C VAL A 171 -10.26 -1.39 -5.33
N PRO A 172 -10.52 -0.50 -4.34
CA PRO A 172 -11.80 -0.47 -3.65
C PRO A 172 -12.87 0.26 -4.48
N TYR A 173 -14.08 -0.28 -4.40
CA TYR A 173 -15.32 0.19 -5.02
C TYR A 173 -16.40 0.33 -3.94
N LEU A 174 -17.05 1.49 -3.87
CA LEU A 174 -17.94 1.84 -2.76
C LEU A 174 -19.29 1.10 -2.85
N VAL A 175 -19.80 0.70 -1.69
CA VAL A 175 -21.11 0.03 -1.52
C VAL A 175 -21.94 0.77 -0.46
N GLU A 176 -21.39 0.92 0.75
CA GLU A 176 -22.01 1.61 1.89
C GLU A 176 -23.39 1.07 2.30
N GLN A 177 -23.52 -0.25 2.26
CA GLN A 177 -24.76 -0.92 2.64
C GLN A 177 -24.74 -1.30 4.12
N SER A 178 -25.72 -0.80 4.87
CA SER A 178 -25.90 -1.16 6.28
C SER A 178 -26.20 -2.65 6.44
N VAL A 179 -25.47 -3.32 7.33
CA VAL A 179 -25.65 -4.74 7.66
C VAL A 179 -25.53 -4.95 9.17
N THR A 180 -26.45 -5.74 9.73
CA THR A 180 -26.41 -6.16 11.13
C THR A 180 -25.81 -7.56 11.20
N LEU A 181 -24.69 -7.68 11.91
CA LEU A 181 -23.98 -8.96 12.06
C LEU A 181 -24.23 -9.50 13.48
N ALA A 182 -24.99 -10.58 13.58
CA ALA A 182 -25.07 -11.40 14.78
C ALA A 182 -23.90 -12.40 14.89
N VAL A 183 -23.27 -12.43 16.06
CA VAL A 183 -22.14 -13.31 16.39
C VAL A 183 -22.66 -14.70 16.77
N GLY A 184 -21.99 -15.74 16.28
CA GLY A 184 -22.32 -17.14 16.60
C GLY A 184 -23.57 -17.67 15.89
N THR A 185 -24.18 -16.89 14.98
CA THR A 185 -25.35 -17.30 14.20
C THR A 185 -24.97 -17.74 12.80
N LYS A 186 -25.81 -18.60 12.21
CA LYS A 186 -25.75 -18.93 10.78
C LYS A 186 -26.58 -17.93 9.98
N TYR A 187 -26.10 -17.58 8.80
CA TYR A 187 -26.81 -16.71 7.87
C TYR A 187 -27.30 -17.59 6.71
N PRO A 188 -28.60 -17.90 6.62
CA PRO A 188 -29.11 -18.82 5.61
C PRO A 188 -29.26 -18.17 4.24
N ASP A 189 -29.45 -16.85 4.20
CA ASP A 189 -29.79 -16.10 2.99
C ASP A 189 -28.58 -15.36 2.43
N ARG A 190 -28.57 -15.19 1.11
CA ARG A 190 -27.60 -14.33 0.43
C ARG A 190 -27.98 -12.88 0.60
N LEU A 191 -26.96 -12.06 0.84
CA LEU A 191 -27.06 -10.61 0.77
C LEU A 191 -26.68 -10.15 -0.64
N TRP A 192 -27.51 -9.30 -1.23
CA TRP A 192 -27.20 -8.62 -2.49
C TRP A 192 -26.80 -7.17 -2.19
N PHE A 193 -25.82 -6.68 -2.93
CA PHE A 193 -25.33 -5.31 -2.83
C PHE A 193 -24.99 -4.75 -4.21
N GLN A 194 -24.81 -3.43 -4.29
CA GLN A 194 -24.54 -2.72 -5.54
C GLN A 194 -23.35 -1.78 -5.40
N ASP A 195 -22.59 -1.67 -6.48
CA ASP A 195 -21.62 -0.59 -6.64
C ASP A 195 -22.36 0.76 -6.63
N LYS A 196 -21.88 1.68 -5.81
CA LYS A 196 -22.52 2.99 -5.61
C LYS A 196 -22.43 3.90 -6.84
N ASN A 197 -21.43 3.69 -7.71
CA ASN A 197 -21.16 4.53 -8.87
C ASN A 197 -21.68 3.91 -10.17
N THR A 198 -21.66 2.59 -10.31
CA THR A 198 -22.03 1.88 -11.56
C THR A 198 -23.37 1.14 -11.48
N GLU A 199 -23.94 0.98 -10.28
CA GLU A 199 -25.13 0.15 -10.01
C GLU A 199 -24.94 -1.35 -10.33
N GLU A 200 -23.70 -1.81 -10.57
CA GLU A 200 -23.39 -3.22 -10.78
C GLU A 200 -23.77 -4.04 -9.54
N LYS A 201 -24.46 -5.17 -9.75
CA LYS A 201 -24.99 -6.02 -8.67
C LYS A 201 -24.06 -7.18 -8.36
N HIS A 202 -23.80 -7.36 -7.08
CA HIS A 202 -22.99 -8.45 -6.53
C HIS A 202 -23.71 -9.15 -5.38
N TRP A 203 -23.18 -10.31 -4.96
CA TRP A 203 -23.75 -11.07 -3.85
C TRP A 203 -22.69 -11.56 -2.86
N VAL A 204 -23.13 -11.78 -1.62
CA VAL A 204 -22.34 -12.43 -0.59
C VAL A 204 -23.19 -13.39 0.23
N GLN A 205 -22.64 -14.56 0.52
CA GLN A 205 -23.16 -15.52 1.49
C GLN A 205 -22.26 -15.48 2.72
N ILE A 206 -22.73 -14.81 3.77
CA ILE A 206 -22.07 -14.91 5.08
C ILE A 206 -22.28 -16.34 5.58
N ASN A 207 -21.22 -16.99 6.02
CA ASN A 207 -21.26 -18.34 6.56
C ASN A 207 -21.36 -18.30 8.08
N ARG A 208 -20.51 -17.48 8.71
CA ARG A 208 -20.54 -17.21 10.15
C ARG A 208 -19.85 -15.88 10.48
N VAL A 209 -20.17 -15.37 11.67
CA VAL A 209 -19.47 -14.26 12.31
C VAL A 209 -19.06 -14.71 13.70
N TYR A 210 -17.81 -14.49 14.07
CA TYR A 210 -17.26 -14.84 15.38
C TYR A 210 -16.32 -13.75 15.90
N LEU A 211 -16.03 -13.78 17.20
CA LEU A 211 -15.06 -12.89 17.83
C LEU A 211 -13.74 -13.63 17.97
N LEU A 212 -12.68 -13.08 17.38
CA LEU A 212 -11.33 -13.62 17.48
C LEU A 212 -10.58 -12.96 18.64
N ASP A 213 -10.10 -13.76 19.58
CA ASP A 213 -9.14 -13.33 20.58
C ASP A 213 -7.74 -13.27 19.97
N ILE A 214 -7.33 -12.05 19.60
CA ILE A 214 -6.03 -11.85 18.97
C ILE A 214 -4.86 -12.01 19.95
N TRP A 215 -5.11 -11.87 21.25
CA TRP A 215 -4.10 -12.13 22.27
C TRP A 215 -3.79 -13.61 22.33
N GLU A 216 -4.81 -14.47 22.24
CA GLU A 216 -4.60 -15.91 22.17
C GLU A 216 -3.79 -16.31 20.93
N GLU A 217 -4.15 -15.78 19.76
CA GLU A 217 -3.43 -16.07 18.51
C GLU A 217 -1.99 -15.56 18.52
N ALA A 218 -1.76 -14.34 19.01
CA ALA A 218 -0.40 -13.81 19.15
C ALA A 218 0.45 -14.68 20.08
N MET A 219 -0.11 -15.15 21.19
CA MET A 219 0.60 -16.02 22.12
C MET A 219 0.95 -17.39 21.53
N LYS A 220 0.17 -17.90 20.58
CA LYS A 220 0.54 -19.13 19.84
C LYS A 220 1.82 -18.92 19.03
N ILE A 221 2.00 -17.75 18.41
CA ILE A 221 3.20 -17.42 17.62
C ILE A 221 4.46 -17.38 18.50
N PHE A 222 4.40 -16.71 19.65
CA PHE A 222 5.56 -16.62 20.55
C PHE A 222 5.93 -17.95 21.23
N ASN A 223 5.00 -18.90 21.25
CA ASN A 223 5.23 -20.26 21.74
C ASN A 223 5.59 -21.25 20.62
N ASP A 224 5.67 -20.82 19.35
CA ASP A 224 6.01 -21.68 18.23
C ASP A 224 7.50 -22.09 18.29
N PRO A 225 7.83 -23.40 18.31
CA PRO A 225 9.20 -23.89 18.28
C PRO A 225 10.06 -23.24 17.19
N CYS A 226 9.51 -23.03 15.99
CA CYS A 226 10.20 -22.42 14.85
C CYS A 226 10.66 -20.98 15.13
N LEU A 227 9.94 -20.25 15.98
CA LEU A 227 10.32 -18.90 16.42
C LEU A 227 11.32 -18.99 17.59
N THR A 228 11.03 -19.82 18.60
CA THR A 228 11.85 -19.93 19.82
C THR A 228 13.26 -20.48 19.57
N GLU A 229 13.46 -21.27 18.51
CA GLU A 229 14.79 -21.78 18.12
C GLU A 229 15.69 -20.72 17.46
N LYS A 230 15.10 -19.62 16.94
CA LYS A 230 15.82 -18.58 16.20
C LYS A 230 16.33 -17.43 17.08
N PHE A 231 15.80 -17.29 18.28
CA PHE A 231 16.10 -16.17 19.17
C PHE A 231 16.57 -16.67 20.53
N THR A 232 17.42 -15.89 21.19
CA THR A 232 17.71 -16.14 22.60
C THR A 232 16.47 -15.86 23.46
N ALA A 233 16.37 -16.49 24.63
CA ALA A 233 15.24 -16.26 25.54
C ALA A 233 15.06 -14.77 25.91
N ALA A 234 16.16 -14.01 26.03
CA ALA A 234 16.11 -12.58 26.34
C ALA A 234 15.63 -11.72 25.16
N GLU A 235 15.97 -12.09 23.92
CA GLU A 235 15.47 -11.42 22.71
C GLU A 235 13.99 -11.71 22.49
N LEU A 236 13.59 -12.97 22.70
CA LEU A 236 12.19 -13.38 22.60
C LEU A 236 11.31 -12.61 23.58
N GLU A 237 11.74 -12.49 24.85
CA GLU A 237 10.98 -11.75 25.86
C GLU A 237 10.89 -10.26 25.50
N ARG A 238 11.99 -9.65 25.04
CA ARG A 238 11.97 -8.24 24.59
C ARG A 238 11.02 -8.01 23.42
N ASN A 239 11.10 -8.86 22.39
CA ASN A 239 10.24 -8.78 21.20
C ASN A 239 8.78 -8.98 21.57
N LYS A 240 8.50 -9.91 22.49
CA LYS A 240 7.17 -10.15 23.03
C LYS A 240 6.65 -8.93 23.79
N GLU A 241 7.43 -8.35 24.71
CA GLU A 241 7.03 -7.14 25.43
C GLU A 241 6.75 -5.97 24.47
N GLU A 242 7.56 -5.79 23.44
CA GLU A 242 7.35 -4.75 22.42
C GLU A 242 6.07 -4.99 21.61
N PHE A 243 5.86 -6.23 21.18
CA PHE A 243 4.64 -6.63 20.50
C PHE A 243 3.39 -6.43 21.38
N GLU A 244 3.44 -6.86 22.65
CA GLU A 244 2.32 -6.70 23.59
C GLU A 244 1.99 -5.22 23.83
N ARG A 245 3.01 -4.35 23.93
CA ARG A 245 2.78 -2.90 24.02
C ARG A 245 2.04 -2.37 22.80
N GLY A 246 2.49 -2.76 21.61
CA GLY A 246 1.84 -2.37 20.36
C GLY A 246 0.41 -2.89 20.26
N LEU A 247 0.21 -4.17 20.57
CA LEU A 247 -1.10 -4.80 20.53
C LEU A 247 -2.07 -4.17 21.54
N THR A 248 -1.60 -3.79 22.73
CA THR A 248 -2.44 -3.09 23.74
C THR A 248 -3.02 -1.78 23.21
N ALA A 249 -2.27 -1.05 22.38
CA ALA A 249 -2.73 0.19 21.79
C ALA A 249 -3.86 -0.03 20.76
N ILE A 250 -3.81 -1.15 20.04
CA ILE A 250 -4.78 -1.47 18.98
C ILE A 250 -5.98 -2.28 19.50
N CYS A 251 -5.73 -3.26 20.37
CA CYS A 251 -6.72 -4.18 20.91
C CYS A 251 -6.42 -4.41 22.40
N PRO A 252 -7.08 -3.64 23.30
CA PRO A 252 -6.92 -3.82 24.73
C PRO A 252 -7.20 -5.27 25.16
N ARG A 253 -6.58 -5.71 26.27
CA ARG A 253 -6.85 -7.04 26.83
C ARG A 253 -8.35 -7.21 27.11
N CYS A 254 -8.86 -8.42 26.88
CA CYS A 254 -10.28 -8.79 26.95
C CYS A 254 -11.17 -8.24 25.82
N MET A 255 -10.58 -7.63 24.79
CA MET A 255 -11.27 -7.31 23.54
C MET A 255 -10.92 -8.33 22.45
N CYS A 256 -11.81 -8.43 21.47
CA CYS A 256 -11.70 -9.31 20.32
C CYS A 256 -12.00 -8.54 19.03
N PHE A 257 -11.53 -9.05 17.90
CA PHE A 257 -11.95 -8.55 16.60
C PHE A 257 -13.07 -9.40 16.01
N PRO A 258 -14.14 -8.78 15.48
CA PRO A 258 -15.13 -9.50 14.71
C PRO A 258 -14.57 -9.99 13.38
N VAL A 259 -14.75 -11.27 13.12
CA VAL A 259 -14.33 -11.94 11.88
C VAL A 259 -15.55 -12.49 11.18
N ILE A 260 -15.64 -12.20 9.88
CA ILE A 260 -16.71 -12.59 8.99
C ILE A 260 -16.12 -13.59 8.01
N GLU A 261 -16.64 -14.81 8.02
CA GLU A 261 -16.36 -15.79 6.97
C GLU A 261 -17.50 -15.80 5.96
N TYR A 262 -17.16 -15.69 4.69
CA TYR A 262 -18.14 -15.54 3.62
C TYR A 262 -17.69 -16.17 2.30
N GLU A 263 -18.67 -16.39 1.43
CA GLU A 263 -18.49 -16.73 0.01
C GLU A 263 -19.04 -15.58 -0.84
N CYS A 264 -18.38 -15.23 -1.94
CA CYS A 264 -18.83 -14.24 -2.92
C CYS A 264 -18.23 -14.60 -4.30
N GLU A 265 -18.36 -13.72 -5.29
CA GLU A 265 -17.67 -13.89 -6.58
C GLU A 265 -16.15 -14.05 -6.39
N GLU A 266 -15.51 -14.82 -7.28
CA GLU A 266 -14.11 -15.23 -7.14
C GLU A 266 -13.15 -14.02 -7.13
N ASP A 267 -13.43 -13.01 -7.95
CA ASP A 267 -12.59 -11.86 -8.22
C ASP A 267 -12.78 -10.67 -7.27
N ILE A 268 -13.64 -10.78 -6.24
CA ILE A 268 -13.86 -9.69 -5.29
C ILE A 268 -13.57 -10.08 -3.83
N ALA A 269 -13.01 -9.16 -3.05
CA ALA A 269 -12.95 -9.26 -1.59
C ALA A 269 -13.83 -8.17 -0.97
N LEU A 270 -14.36 -8.40 0.22
CA LEU A 270 -15.29 -7.47 0.87
C LEU A 270 -14.64 -6.81 2.08
N GLN A 271 -14.96 -5.53 2.28
CA GLN A 271 -14.51 -4.76 3.43
C GLN A 271 -15.72 -4.33 4.25
N PHE A 272 -15.70 -4.69 5.53
CA PHE A 272 -16.73 -4.33 6.50
C PHE A 272 -16.12 -3.43 7.55
N HIS A 273 -16.87 -2.40 7.95
CA HIS A 273 -16.51 -1.51 9.04
C HIS A 273 -17.70 -1.36 9.98
N SER A 274 -17.45 -1.13 11.27
CA SER A 274 -18.53 -0.76 12.17
C SER A 274 -19.01 0.65 11.85
N LYS A 275 -20.29 0.93 12.16
CA LYS A 275 -20.82 2.28 11.99
C LYS A 275 -20.17 3.28 12.94
N THR A 276 -19.95 2.86 14.18
CA THR A 276 -19.32 3.69 15.21
C THR A 276 -17.92 4.13 14.79
N TRP A 277 -17.11 3.23 14.24
CA TRP A 277 -15.79 3.58 13.74
C TRP A 277 -15.85 4.48 12.51
N LEU A 278 -16.73 4.18 11.55
CA LEU A 278 -16.90 4.99 10.34
C LEU A 278 -17.25 6.45 10.65
N ASP A 279 -18.05 6.68 11.69
CA ASP A 279 -18.51 8.02 12.07
C ASP A 279 -17.56 8.71 13.08
N ALA A 280 -16.53 8.02 13.57
CA ALA A 280 -15.50 8.59 14.45
C ALA A 280 -14.44 9.37 13.67
N GLU A 281 -13.75 10.27 14.35
CA GLU A 281 -12.59 11.00 13.81
C GLU A 281 -11.46 10.02 13.43
N PRO A 282 -10.74 10.26 12.32
CA PRO A 282 -9.57 9.46 11.96
C PRO A 282 -8.50 9.53 13.05
N ASP A 283 -7.96 8.37 13.43
CA ASP A 283 -6.83 8.31 14.34
C ASP A 283 -5.52 8.45 13.54
N ASP A 284 -4.70 9.43 13.92
CA ASP A 284 -3.36 9.66 13.36
C ASP A 284 -2.28 8.77 13.99
N SER A 285 -2.67 7.80 14.82
CA SER A 285 -1.71 6.86 15.40
C SER A 285 -1.06 6.04 14.28
N GLY A 286 0.20 6.37 13.95
CA GLY A 286 1.00 5.72 12.91
C GLY A 286 1.38 4.26 13.22
N TYR A 287 0.64 3.59 14.09
CA TYR A 287 0.89 2.22 14.54
C TYR A 287 -0.05 1.26 13.82
N CYS A 288 0.50 0.47 12.89
CA CYS A 288 -0.26 -0.52 12.13
C CYS A 288 0.25 -1.94 12.46
N ILE A 289 -0.66 -2.84 12.83
CA ILE A 289 -0.37 -4.28 12.89
C ILE A 289 -1.19 -4.98 11.80
N GLY A 290 -0.48 -5.66 10.89
CA GLY A 290 -1.11 -6.49 9.86
C GLY A 290 -1.43 -7.89 10.39
N PHE A 291 -2.65 -8.36 10.17
CA PHE A 291 -3.08 -9.71 10.52
C PHE A 291 -3.31 -10.53 9.25
N LEU A 292 -2.61 -11.66 9.11
CA LEU A 292 -2.89 -12.62 8.05
C LEU A 292 -3.88 -13.65 8.57
N MET A 293 -5.13 -13.54 8.16
CA MET A 293 -6.18 -14.46 8.54
C MET A 293 -6.43 -15.50 7.45
N LYS A 294 -6.70 -16.73 7.87
CA LYS A 294 -7.23 -17.79 7.01
C LYS A 294 -8.50 -18.31 7.65
N PRO A 295 -9.53 -18.65 6.86
CA PRO A 295 -10.71 -19.29 7.41
C PRO A 295 -10.34 -20.66 7.97
N ASP A 296 -11.04 -21.09 9.02
CA ASP A 296 -10.80 -22.42 9.62
C ASP A 296 -11.10 -23.53 8.60
N GLU A 297 -12.14 -23.33 7.80
CA GLU A 297 -12.56 -24.21 6.72
C GLU A 297 -12.17 -23.63 5.36
N LYS A 298 -11.87 -24.50 4.38
CA LYS A 298 -11.50 -24.03 3.04
C LYS A 298 -12.69 -23.67 2.17
N ILE A 299 -13.85 -24.27 2.42
CA ILE A 299 -15.02 -24.23 1.55
C ILE A 299 -16.27 -23.95 2.38
N GLY A 300 -17.15 -23.08 1.88
CA GLY A 300 -18.37 -22.68 2.58
C GLY A 300 -19.60 -23.49 2.19
N VAL A 301 -20.77 -23.02 2.64
CA VAL A 301 -22.06 -23.70 2.43
C VAL A 301 -22.50 -23.77 0.97
N LEU A 302 -21.98 -22.91 0.10
CA LEU A 302 -22.25 -22.93 -1.35
C LEU A 302 -21.21 -23.73 -2.14
N GLY A 303 -20.19 -24.29 -1.49
CA GLY A 303 -19.14 -25.06 -2.15
C GLY A 303 -18.04 -24.19 -2.76
N LEU A 304 -17.98 -22.89 -2.44
CA LEU A 304 -16.95 -21.96 -2.92
C LEU A 304 -15.86 -21.74 -1.86
N PRO A 305 -14.66 -21.27 -2.24
CA PRO A 305 -13.61 -20.93 -1.29
C PRO A 305 -14.08 -19.89 -0.26
N LEU A 306 -13.87 -20.17 1.02
CA LEU A 306 -14.17 -19.21 2.08
C LEU A 306 -13.16 -18.06 2.05
N LYS A 307 -13.70 -16.85 2.22
CA LYS A 307 -12.95 -15.61 2.39
C LYS A 307 -13.21 -15.07 3.79
N THR A 308 -12.25 -14.33 4.32
CA THR A 308 -12.34 -13.70 5.65
C THR A 308 -12.26 -12.20 5.53
N ALA A 309 -13.13 -11.49 6.25
CA ALA A 309 -13.01 -10.06 6.49
C ALA A 309 -13.03 -9.81 7.99
N MET A 310 -12.22 -8.87 8.44
CA MET A 310 -12.16 -8.45 9.84
C MET A 310 -12.68 -7.03 9.96
N VAL A 311 -13.59 -6.80 10.90
CA VAL A 311 -13.96 -5.44 11.30
C VAL A 311 -12.86 -4.94 12.23
N GLN A 312 -12.09 -3.96 11.78
CA GLN A 312 -10.91 -3.45 12.50
C GLN A 312 -11.28 -2.49 13.64
N GLU A 313 -12.23 -2.90 14.48
CA GLU A 313 -12.59 -2.22 15.72
C GLU A 313 -12.65 -3.28 16.84
N PRO A 314 -11.88 -3.14 17.92
CA PRO A 314 -11.91 -4.10 19.03
C PRO A 314 -13.24 -4.01 19.78
N MET A 315 -13.83 -5.16 20.07
CA MET A 315 -15.14 -5.29 20.73
C MET A 315 -15.06 -6.22 21.94
N PRO A 316 -15.92 -6.02 22.97
CA PRO A 316 -16.00 -6.94 24.11
C PRO A 316 -16.28 -8.38 23.70
N GLN A 317 -15.72 -9.34 24.43
CA GLN A 317 -15.88 -10.79 24.21
C GLN A 317 -17.33 -11.29 24.24
N ASP A 318 -18.25 -10.56 24.88
CA ASP A 318 -19.67 -10.88 24.98
C ASP A 318 -20.54 -10.16 23.92
N THR A 319 -19.92 -9.51 22.92
CA THR A 319 -20.63 -8.83 21.84
C THR A 319 -21.47 -9.82 21.03
N LEU A 320 -22.78 -9.62 20.99
CA LEU A 320 -23.71 -10.49 20.25
C LEU A 320 -24.13 -9.93 18.90
N ILE A 321 -24.19 -8.60 18.78
CA ILE A 321 -24.71 -7.91 17.60
C ILE A 321 -23.79 -6.75 17.27
N ILE A 322 -23.43 -6.64 15.99
CA ILE A 322 -22.55 -5.61 15.48
C ILE A 322 -23.29 -4.82 14.41
N GLN A 323 -23.35 -3.51 14.59
CA GLN A 323 -23.90 -2.59 13.60
C GLN A 323 -22.77 -2.17 12.66
N SER A 324 -22.83 -2.64 11.42
CA SER A 324 -21.76 -2.47 10.44
C SER A 324 -22.28 -1.98 9.10
N GLU A 325 -21.34 -1.62 8.22
CA GLU A 325 -21.58 -1.39 6.81
C GLU A 325 -20.67 -2.33 6.01
N LEU A 326 -21.24 -3.00 5.01
CA LEU A 326 -20.47 -3.47 3.86
C LEU A 326 -20.06 -2.21 3.10
N PHE A 327 -18.84 -1.75 3.35
CA PHE A 327 -18.41 -0.43 2.95
C PHE A 327 -17.92 -0.42 1.50
N SER A 328 -17.10 -1.40 1.14
CA SER A 328 -16.55 -1.55 -0.21
C SER A 328 -16.37 -3.01 -0.60
N TYR A 329 -16.28 -3.25 -1.91
CA TYR A 329 -15.66 -4.46 -2.44
C TYR A 329 -14.35 -4.09 -3.15
N ILE A 330 -13.39 -5.00 -3.15
CA ILE A 330 -12.05 -4.83 -3.69
C ILE A 330 -11.92 -5.75 -4.87
N LYS A 331 -11.53 -5.19 -6.02
CA LYS A 331 -11.28 -5.95 -7.25
C LYS A 331 -9.85 -5.73 -7.72
N PRO A 332 -9.12 -6.78 -8.16
CA PRO A 332 -7.80 -6.62 -8.72
C PRO A 332 -7.88 -5.91 -10.08
N GLN A 333 -7.17 -4.80 -10.21
CA GLN A 333 -7.01 -4.06 -11.46
C GLN A 333 -5.54 -3.95 -11.80
N LYS A 334 -5.19 -4.04 -13.09
CA LYS A 334 -3.82 -3.89 -13.55
C LYS A 334 -3.74 -2.74 -14.55
N TYR A 335 -2.72 -1.89 -14.41
CA TYR A 335 -2.39 -0.89 -15.42
C TYR A 335 -1.79 -1.55 -16.67
N GLU A 336 -1.99 -0.93 -17.82
CA GLU A 336 -1.34 -1.39 -19.06
C GLU A 336 0.17 -1.29 -18.92
N ASP A 337 0.89 -2.29 -19.40
CA ASP A 337 2.36 -2.27 -19.41
C ASP A 337 2.85 -1.16 -20.36
N VAL A 338 3.90 -0.46 -19.95
CA VAL A 338 4.35 0.77 -20.62
C VAL A 338 5.71 0.54 -21.27
N THR A 339 5.90 1.06 -22.48
CA THR A 339 7.16 1.03 -23.23
C THR A 339 7.61 2.46 -23.55
N MET A 340 8.88 2.79 -23.28
CA MET A 340 9.44 4.14 -23.46
C MET A 340 10.89 4.16 -23.97
#